data_AF-A0A353WIM8-F1
#
_entry.id   AF-A0A353WIM8-F1
#
_cell.length_a   1.000
_cell.length_b   1.000
_cell.length_c   1.000
_cell.angle_alpha   90.00
_cell.angle_beta   90.00
_cell.angle_gamma   90.00
#
_symmetry.space_group_name_H-M   'P 1'
#
loop_
_entity.id
_entity.type
_entity.pdbx_description
1 polymer ?
#
loop_
_entity_poly.entity_id
_entity_poly.type
_entity_poly.pdbx_seq_one_letter_code
_entity_poly.pdbx_strand_id
1 'polypeptide(L)'
;MLPLIPEEARESVFQEVFQDVNTWRKQMIHEIKEKNPEINAAIIEAAEKTGLDPKSIALGAYMTYRMLEEAENSENALLDDIIS
;
A
#
# COMPACT_ATOMS: atom_id res chain seq x y z
N MET A 1 9.23 -14.27 4.63
CA MET A 1 7.96 -14.21 5.37
C MET A 1 7.35 -12.84 5.12
N LEU A 2 6.03 -12.66 5.13
CA LEU A 2 5.47 -11.31 5.10
C LEU A 2 5.88 -10.60 6.40
N PRO A 3 6.32 -9.32 6.33
CA PRO A 3 6.70 -8.58 7.53
C PRO A 3 5.47 -8.41 8.43
N LEU A 4 5.70 -8.46 9.74
CA LEU A 4 4.66 -8.07 10.70
C LEU A 4 4.47 -6.54 10.58
N ILE A 5 3.25 -6.10 10.30
CA ILE A 5 2.94 -4.67 10.21
C ILE A 5 2.85 -4.11 11.65
N PRO A 6 3.76 -3.20 12.06
CA PRO A 6 3.69 -2.58 13.38
C PRO A 6 2.49 -1.62 13.46
N GLU A 7 2.01 -1.36 14.67
CA GLU A 7 0.84 -0.51 14.89
C GLU A 7 1.08 0.91 14.38
N GLU A 8 2.28 1.43 14.56
CA GLU A 8 2.70 2.75 14.14
C GLU A 8 2.62 2.91 12.61
N ALA A 9 3.04 1.89 11.84
CA ALA A 9 2.93 1.91 10.39
C ALA A 9 1.47 1.90 9.93
N ARG A 10 0.62 1.10 10.59
CA ARG A 10 -0.82 1.07 10.31
C ARG A 10 -1.45 2.44 10.57
N GLU A 11 -1.14 3.06 11.71
CA GLU A 11 -1.69 4.37 12.09
C GLU A 11 -1.23 5.47 11.15
N SER A 12 0.07 5.51 10.82
CA SER A 12 0.64 6.49 9.90
C SER A 12 -0.03 6.43 8.53
N VAL A 13 -0.13 5.24 7.93
CA VAL A 13 -0.79 5.03 6.63
C VAL A 13 -2.27 5.41 6.71
N PHE A 14 -2.96 5.09 7.81
CA PHE A 14 -4.37 5.48 7.97
C PHE A 14 -4.55 6.99 8.01
N GLN A 15 -3.72 7.72 8.76
CA GLN A 15 -3.80 9.18 8.82
C GLN A 15 -3.59 9.80 7.44
N GLU A 16 -2.57 9.32 6.70
CA GLU A 16 -2.28 9.79 5.34
C GLU A 16 -3.46 9.54 4.39
N VAL A 17 -3.97 8.32 4.36
CA VAL A 17 -5.07 7.90 3.48
C VAL A 17 -6.34 8.69 3.76
N PHE A 18 -6.75 8.79 5.04
CA PHE A 18 -8.03 9.38 5.39
C PHE A 18 -8.04 10.91 5.41
N GLN A 19 -6.86 11.55 5.35
CA GLN A 19 -6.76 13.00 5.16
C GLN A 19 -7.29 13.44 3.78
N ASP A 20 -6.87 12.75 2.70
CA ASP A 20 -7.45 12.91 1.35
C ASP A 20 -7.32 11.62 0.52
N VAL A 21 -8.33 10.77 0.68
CA VAL A 21 -8.42 9.45 0.01
C VAL A 21 -8.34 9.57 -1.51
N ASN A 22 -8.88 10.64 -2.10
CA ASN A 22 -8.95 10.77 -3.54
C ASN A 22 -7.62 11.14 -4.16
N THR A 23 -6.89 12.07 -3.52
CA THR A 23 -5.55 12.46 -3.94
C THR A 23 -4.57 11.32 -3.70
N TRP A 24 -4.60 10.71 -2.51
CA TRP A 24 -3.74 9.60 -2.16
C TRP A 24 -3.90 8.42 -3.13
N ARG A 25 -5.13 8.00 -3.44
CA ARG A 25 -5.37 6.90 -4.39
C ARG A 25 -4.80 7.22 -5.78
N LYS A 26 -4.87 8.47 -6.25
CA LYS A 26 -4.30 8.84 -7.57
C LYS A 26 -2.78 8.74 -7.56
N GLN A 27 -2.13 9.19 -6.48
CA GLN A 27 -0.69 9.07 -6.31
C GLN A 27 -0.27 7.60 -6.29
N MET A 28 -0.96 6.77 -5.48
CA MET A 28 -0.67 5.34 -5.42
C MET A 28 -0.90 4.61 -6.74
N ILE A 29 -1.95 4.94 -7.51
CA ILE A 29 -2.13 4.39 -8.86
C ILE A 29 -0.92 4.72 -9.73
N HIS A 30 -0.44 5.97 -9.67
CA HIS A 30 0.70 6.39 -10.48
C HIS A 30 1.97 5.64 -10.06
N GLU A 31 2.31 5.65 -8.78
CA GLU A 31 3.50 4.98 -8.25
C GLU A 31 3.49 3.47 -8.49
N ILE A 32 2.38 2.79 -8.18
CA ILE A 32 2.29 1.34 -8.35
C ILE A 32 2.21 0.97 -9.82
N LYS A 33 1.57 1.76 -10.69
CA LYS A 33 1.60 1.48 -12.12
C LYS A 33 3.02 1.56 -12.70
N GLU A 34 3.85 2.45 -12.18
CA GLU A 34 5.27 2.55 -12.57
C GLU A 34 6.13 1.44 -11.98
N LYS A 35 5.94 1.10 -10.69
CA LYS A 35 6.71 0.06 -9.99
C LYS A 35 6.27 -1.36 -10.37
N ASN A 36 4.98 -1.61 -10.52
CA ASN A 36 4.38 -2.92 -10.77
C ASN A 36 3.00 -2.83 -11.46
N PRO A 37 2.95 -2.73 -12.81
CA PRO A 37 1.71 -2.57 -13.56
C PRO A 37 0.71 -3.74 -13.40
N GLU A 38 1.19 -4.94 -13.04
CA GLU A 38 0.35 -6.13 -12.83
C GLU A 38 -0.60 -5.97 -11.64
N ILE A 39 -0.21 -5.23 -10.59
CA ILE A 39 -1.09 -4.97 -9.45
C ILE A 39 -2.32 -4.17 -9.91
N ASN A 40 -2.12 -3.15 -10.74
CA ASN A 40 -3.23 -2.37 -11.26
C ASN A 40 -4.13 -3.19 -12.20
N ALA A 41 -3.55 -4.08 -13.01
CA ALA A 41 -4.33 -5.01 -13.84
C ALA A 41 -5.18 -5.96 -12.99
N ALA A 42 -4.60 -6.53 -11.92
CA ALA A 42 -5.31 -7.42 -11.01
C ALA A 42 -6.46 -6.72 -10.27
N ILE A 43 -6.29 -5.44 -9.89
CA ILE A 43 -7.36 -4.63 -9.28
C ILE A 43 -8.54 -4.46 -10.25
N ILE A 44 -8.25 -4.16 -11.52
CA ILE A 44 -9.29 -3.99 -12.56
C ILE A 44 -10.01 -5.32 -12.81
N GLU A 45 -9.27 -6.41 -12.99
CA GLU A 45 -9.85 -7.73 -13.22
C GLU A 45 -10.71 -8.19 -12.02
N ALA A 46 -10.25 -7.94 -10.80
CA ALA A 46 -11.01 -8.25 -9.59
C ALA A 46 -12.31 -7.44 -9.53
N ALA A 47 -12.28 -6.16 -9.89
CA ALA A 47 -13.47 -5.33 -9.95
C ALA A 47 -14.49 -5.85 -10.99
N GLU A 48 -14.02 -6.19 -12.18
CA GLU A 48 -14.85 -6.75 -13.25
C GLU A 48 -15.51 -8.07 -12.85
N LYS A 49 -14.75 -8.98 -12.21
CA LYS A 49 -15.25 -10.30 -11.80
C LYS A 49 -16.20 -10.27 -10.61
N THR A 50 -16.09 -9.27 -9.74
CA THR A 50 -16.87 -9.19 -8.49
C THR A 50 -18.00 -8.16 -8.55
N GLY A 51 -17.97 -7.23 -9.51
CA GLY A 51 -18.89 -6.11 -9.60
C GLY A 51 -18.66 -5.04 -8.52
N LEU A 52 -17.57 -5.13 -7.75
CA LEU A 52 -17.20 -4.12 -6.75
C LEU A 52 -16.60 -2.87 -7.43
N ASP A 53 -16.69 -1.71 -6.75
CA ASP A 53 -16.06 -0.49 -7.25
C ASP A 53 -14.53 -0.66 -7.29
N PRO A 54 -13.88 -0.54 -8.47
CA PRO A 54 -12.42 -0.67 -8.59
C PRO A 54 -11.68 0.32 -7.69
N LYS A 55 -12.26 1.47 -7.38
CA LYS A 55 -11.63 2.44 -6.48
C LYS A 55 -11.60 1.96 -5.02
N SER A 56 -12.59 1.18 -4.60
CA SER A 56 -12.64 0.58 -3.26
C SER A 56 -11.63 -0.56 -3.14
N ILE A 57 -11.50 -1.40 -4.18
CA ILE A 57 -10.47 -2.45 -4.23
C ILE A 57 -9.08 -1.82 -4.23
N ALA A 58 -8.86 -0.80 -5.07
CA ALA A 58 -7.60 -0.08 -5.16
C ALA A 58 -7.20 0.54 -3.82
N LEU A 59 -8.14 1.14 -3.10
CA LEU A 59 -7.88 1.72 -1.78
C LEU A 59 -7.30 0.66 -0.82
N GLY A 60 -7.99 -0.48 -0.66
CA GLY A 60 -7.50 -1.55 0.21
C GLY A 60 -6.13 -2.09 -0.22
N ALA A 61 -5.97 -2.37 -1.52
CA ALA A 61 -4.72 -2.90 -2.06
C ALA A 61 -3.53 -1.96 -1.83
N TYR A 62 -3.71 -0.67 -2.09
CA TYR A 62 -2.66 0.33 -1.91
C TYR A 62 -2.34 0.56 -0.43
N MET A 63 -3.34 0.46 0.45
CA MET A 63 -3.12 0.61 1.89
C MET A 63 -2.25 -0.54 2.40
N THR A 64 -2.56 -1.77 1.97
CA THR A 64 -1.72 -2.93 2.27
C THR A 64 -0.31 -2.77 1.72
N TYR A 65 -0.17 -2.30 0.46
CA TYR A 65 1.15 -2.07 -0.14
C TYR A 65 2.00 -1.09 0.67
N ARG A 66 1.43 0.07 1.04
CA ARG A 66 2.15 1.08 1.83
C ARG A 66 2.49 0.58 3.23
N MET A 67 1.60 -0.16 3.90
CA MET A 67 1.91 -0.74 5.21
C MET A 67 3.05 -1.75 5.15
N LEU A 68 3.12 -2.56 4.10
CA LEU A 68 4.22 -3.49 3.90
C LEU A 68 5.53 -2.75 3.61
N GLU A 69 5.50 -1.72 2.76
CA GLU A 69 6.66 -0.87 2.47
C GLU A 69 7.20 -0.19 3.74
N GLU A 70 6.33 0.38 4.58
CA GLU A 70 6.74 0.98 5.87
C GLU A 70 7.29 -0.05 6.86
N ALA A 71 6.71 -1.26 6.91
CA ALA A 71 7.21 -2.34 7.76
C ALA A 71 8.60 -2.83 7.30
N GLU A 72 8.81 -3.03 5.99
CA GLU A 72 10.10 -3.40 5.43
C GLU A 72 11.16 -2.33 5.66
N ASN A 73 10.80 -1.05 5.48
CA ASN A 73 11.71 0.07 5.74
C ASN A 73 12.13 0.13 7.21
N SER A 74 11.18 -0.12 8.13
CA SER A 74 11.45 -0.13 9.57
C SER A 74 12.35 -1.31 9.97
N GLU A 75 12.12 -2.51 9.40
CA GLU A 75 12.96 -3.69 9.63
C GLU A 75 14.39 -3.46 9.10
N ASN A 76 14.53 -2.90 7.90
CA ASN A 76 15.83 -2.60 7.31
C ASN A 76 16.60 -1.53 8.12
N ALA A 77 15.92 -0.47 8.58
CA ALA A 77 16.54 0.56 9.41
C ALA A 77 17.07 -0.02 10.73
N LEU A 78 16.31 -0.92 11.37
CA LEU A 78 16.76 -1.61 12.57
C LEU A 78 17.99 -2.50 12.31
N LEU A 79 18.03 -3.19 11.17
CA LEU A 79 19.18 -4.01 10.80
C LEU A 79 20.44 -3.17 10.58
N ASP A 80 20.31 -2.03 9.90
CA ASP A 80 21.43 -1.11 9.66
C ASP A 80 21.99 -0.54 10.98
N ASP A 81 21.12 -0.18 11.94
CA ASP A 81 21.52 0.30 13.26
C ASP A 81 22.26 -0.77 14.10
N ILE A 82 21.96 -2.06 13.91
CA ILE A 82 22.61 -3.17 14.63
C ILE A 82 23.99 -3.49 14.05
N ILE A 83 24.18 -3.26 12.74
CA ILE A 83 25.42 -3.60 12.01
C ILE A 83 26.41 -2.41 11.99
N SER A 84 25.94 -1.19 12.26
CA SER A 84 26.74 0.02 12.47
C SER A 84 27.50 0.04 13.79
#